data_AF-A0A4Z2BP87-F1
#
_entry.id   AF-A0A4Z2BP87-F1
#
_cell.length_a   1.000
_cell.length_b   1.000
_cell.length_c   1.000
_cell.angle_alpha   90.00
_cell.angle_beta   90.00
_cell.angle_gamma   90.00
#
_symmetry.space_group_name_H-M   'P 1'
#
loop_
_entity.id
_entity.type
_entity.pdbx_description
1 polymer ?
#
loop_
_entity_poly.entity_id
_entity_poly.type
_entity_poly.pdbx_seq_one_letter_code
_entity_poly.pdbx_strand_id
1 'polypeptide(L)'
;MAVSVYVTQDRLQGIMGVAMPLFHARGVFQYSFGLMPYRQAINTVVGKPVAVVQTPSPTSEDIERLHQIYLQSLTELFEEHKHKYGLQEHQHLTFI
;
A
#
# COMPACT_ATOMS: atom_id res chain seq x y z
N MET A 1 17.91 -8.39 8.68
CA MET A 1 17.75 -7.23 9.59
C MET A 1 16.49 -6.41 9.32
N ALA A 2 16.20 -5.96 8.09
CA ALA A 2 14.99 -5.18 7.79
C ALA A 2 13.67 -5.88 8.14
N VAL A 3 13.57 -7.19 7.87
CA VAL A 3 12.38 -8.02 8.21
C VAL A 3 12.10 -8.03 9.72
N SER A 4 13.15 -8.06 10.55
CA SER A 4 13.01 -8.09 12.02
C SER A 4 12.48 -6.77 12.60
N VAL A 5 12.80 -5.64 11.94
CA VAL A 5 12.35 -4.31 12.37
C VAL A 5 10.87 -4.12 12.03
N TYR A 6 10.44 -4.54 10.83
CA TYR A 6 9.04 -4.50 10.40
C TYR A 6 8.11 -5.27 11.35
N VAL A 7 8.49 -6.50 11.70
CA VAL A 7 7.71 -7.35 12.63
C VAL A 7 7.60 -6.72 14.03
N THR A 8 8.61 -5.98 14.46
CA THR A 8 8.60 -5.30 15.76
C THR A 8 7.69 -4.06 15.73
N GLN A 9 7.66 -3.34 14.61
CA GLN A 9 6.81 -2.17 14.40
C GLN A 9 5.32 -2.55 14.36
N ASP A 10 4.97 -3.61 13.65
CA ASP A 10 3.59 -4.09 13.52
C ASP A 10 3.01 -4.52 14.88
N ARG A 11 3.82 -5.22 15.69
CA ARG A 11 3.48 -5.61 17.07
C ARG A 11 3.25 -4.41 18.00
N LEU A 12 4.03 -3.35 17.87
CA LEU A 12 3.88 -2.13 18.68
C LEU A 12 2.68 -1.29 18.25
N GLN A 13 2.39 -1.25 16.96
CA GLN A 13 1.22 -0.57 16.41
C GLN A 13 -0.08 -1.20 16.92
N GLY A 14 -0.14 -2.53 17.02
CA GLY A 14 -1.28 -3.24 17.60
C GLY A 14 -1.51 -2.99 19.09
N ILE A 15 -0.48 -2.64 19.85
CA ILE A 15 -0.57 -2.35 21.30
C ILE A 15 -0.92 -0.88 21.56
N MET A 16 -0.35 0.05 20.79
CA MET A 16 -0.46 1.48 21.06
C MET A 16 -1.55 2.20 20.26
N GLY A 17 -2.19 1.53 19.29
CA GLY A 17 -3.23 2.11 18.43
C GLY A 17 -2.70 3.16 17.43
N VAL A 18 -1.42 3.52 17.54
CA VAL A 18 -0.67 4.41 16.66
C VAL A 18 0.64 3.72 16.35
N ALA A 19 1.08 3.78 15.08
CA ALA A 19 2.36 3.21 14.67
C ALA A 19 3.48 3.97 15.38
N MET A 20 4.04 3.41 16.46
CA MET A 20 5.17 4.04 17.13
C MET A 20 6.38 3.98 16.18
N PRO A 21 6.96 5.13 15.82
CA PRO A 21 8.09 5.19 14.91
C PRO A 21 9.36 4.65 15.62
N LEU A 22 9.59 3.33 15.59
CA LEU A 22 10.86 2.74 16.01
C LEU A 22 11.93 2.92 14.92
N PHE A 23 12.45 4.14 14.78
CA PHE A 23 13.46 4.47 13.78
C PHE A 23 14.87 4.52 14.41
N HIS A 24 15.81 3.72 13.89
CA HIS A 24 17.25 3.80 14.20
C HIS A 24 17.99 4.72 13.18
N ALA A 25 17.43 5.90 12.87
CA ALA A 25 18.01 6.84 11.88
C ALA A 25 18.30 8.23 12.49
N ARG A 26 19.05 9.11 11.77
CA ARG A 26 19.62 10.37 12.28
C ARG A 26 18.58 11.41 12.76
N GLY A 27 18.83 12.01 13.92
CA GLY A 27 17.98 13.02 14.56
C GLY A 27 18.33 14.48 14.25
N VAL A 28 17.39 15.36 14.63
CA VAL A 28 17.49 16.83 14.54
C VAL A 28 18.49 17.41 15.57
N PHE A 29 18.88 16.66 16.62
CA PHE A 29 19.70 17.20 17.72
C PHE A 29 21.04 16.54 18.03
N GLN A 30 21.40 15.38 17.46
CA GLN A 30 22.75 14.81 17.47
C GLN A 30 22.66 13.39 16.89
N TYR A 31 23.29 13.20 15.72
CA TYR A 31 23.83 12.01 15.04
C TYR A 31 23.51 10.54 15.40
N SER A 32 22.58 10.20 16.29
CA SER A 32 22.36 8.80 16.72
C SER A 32 20.90 8.29 16.64
N PHE A 33 19.88 9.16 16.74
CA PHE A 33 18.48 8.72 16.84
C PHE A 33 17.47 9.81 16.41
N GLY A 34 16.42 9.47 15.65
CA GLY A 34 15.58 10.44 14.95
C GLY A 34 14.30 9.83 14.36
N LEU A 35 13.27 10.67 14.21
CA LEU A 35 11.89 10.28 13.87
C LEU A 35 11.61 10.13 12.37
N MET A 36 12.62 10.22 11.51
CA MET A 36 12.40 10.18 10.06
C MET A 36 12.27 8.73 9.57
N PRO A 37 11.22 8.40 8.79
CA PRO A 37 11.07 7.08 8.20
C PRO A 37 12.27 6.75 7.30
N TYR A 38 12.58 5.46 7.22
CA TYR A 38 13.63 4.98 6.33
C TYR A 38 13.30 5.34 4.88
N ARG A 39 14.28 5.87 4.15
CA ARG A 39 14.14 6.13 2.72
C ARG A 39 14.00 4.80 1.99
N GLN A 40 12.81 4.56 1.46
CA GLN A 40 12.53 3.45 0.55
C GLN A 40 12.09 4.01 -0.80
N ALA A 41 12.44 3.31 -1.88
CA ALA A 41 11.99 3.69 -3.22
C ALA A 41 10.47 3.50 -3.33
N ILE A 42 9.76 4.54 -3.75
CA ILE A 42 8.33 4.48 -4.04
C ILE A 42 8.19 4.13 -5.53
N ASN A 43 7.51 3.02 -5.82
CA ASN A 43 7.25 2.57 -7.19
C ASN A 43 5.79 2.81 -7.53
N THR A 44 5.53 3.50 -8.65
CA THR A 44 4.18 3.73 -9.15
C THR A 44 3.99 2.91 -10.43
N VAL A 45 2.93 2.11 -10.45
CA VAL A 45 2.50 1.33 -11.61
C VAL A 45 1.15 1.88 -12.07
N VAL A 46 1.01 2.14 -13.37
CA VAL A 46 -0.23 2.65 -13.97
C VAL A 46 -0.87 1.54 -14.77
N GLY A 47 -2.11 1.21 -14.43
CA GLY A 47 -2.89 0.17 -15.10
C GLY A 47 -3.56 0.63 -16.39
N LYS A 48 -4.31 -0.31 -16.99
CA LYS A 48 -5.12 -0.05 -18.18
C LYS A 48 -6.27 0.93 -17.84
N PRO A 49 -6.66 1.81 -18.77
CA PRO A 49 -7.80 2.71 -18.55
C PRO A 49 -9.11 1.93 -18.48
N VAL A 50 -10.02 2.35 -17.60
CA VAL A 50 -11.39 1.82 -17.52
C VAL A 50 -12.30 2.69 -18.39
N ALA A 51 -12.96 2.09 -19.37
CA ALA A 51 -13.91 2.81 -20.23
C ALA A 51 -15.19 3.14 -19.46
N VAL A 52 -15.55 4.43 -19.43
CA VAL A 52 -16.74 4.93 -18.74
C VAL A 52 -17.58 5.75 -19.71
N VAL A 53 -18.88 5.48 -19.72
CA VAL A 53 -19.87 6.29 -20.44
C VAL A 53 -20.39 7.36 -19.50
N GLN A 54 -20.40 8.61 -19.95
CA GLN A 54 -20.94 9.71 -19.15
C GLN A 54 -22.47 9.63 -19.15
N THR A 55 -23.04 9.41 -17.99
CA THR A 55 -24.49 9.34 -17.77
C THR A 55 -24.88 10.43 -16.77
N PRO A 56 -25.86 11.31 -17.08
CA PRO A 56 -26.22 12.43 -16.20
C PRO A 56 -26.79 11.98 -14.85
N SER A 57 -27.45 10.82 -14.81
CA SER A 57 -27.98 10.21 -13.59
C SER A 57 -27.68 8.70 -13.61
N PRO A 58 -26.48 8.26 -13.19
CA PRO A 58 -26.14 6.84 -13.17
C PRO A 58 -26.96 6.10 -12.12
N THR A 59 -27.29 4.84 -12.40
CA THR A 59 -27.94 3.97 -11.42
C THR A 59 -26.90 3.39 -10.46
N SER A 60 -27.34 2.91 -9.29
CA SER A 60 -26.44 2.21 -8.36
C SER A 60 -25.81 0.96 -8.99
N GLU A 61 -26.53 0.28 -9.86
CA GLU A 61 -26.04 -0.91 -10.58
C GLU A 61 -24.91 -0.55 -11.57
N ASP A 62 -25.02 0.60 -12.25
CA ASP A 62 -23.97 1.09 -13.14
C ASP A 62 -22.67 1.38 -12.39
N ILE A 63 -22.79 1.99 -11.20
CA ILE A 63 -21.66 2.31 -10.33
C ILE A 63 -21.02 1.03 -9.81
N GLU A 64 -21.82 0.09 -9.31
CA GLU A 64 -21.34 -1.18 -8.79
C GLU A 64 -20.59 -1.97 -9.87
N ARG A 65 -21.13 -2.03 -11.09
CA ARG A 65 -20.47 -2.69 -12.22
C ARG A 65 -19.10 -2.08 -12.52
N LEU A 66 -19.00 -0.74 -12.56
CA LEU A 66 -17.71 -0.06 -12.78
C LEU A 66 -16.75 -0.29 -11.62
N HIS A 67 -17.25 -0.31 -10.38
CA HIS A 67 -16.45 -0.58 -9.20
C HIS A 67 -15.85 -1.99 -9.25
N GLN A 68 -16.64 -3.01 -9.61
CA GLN A 68 -16.16 -4.38 -9.76
C GLN A 68 -15.06 -4.48 -10.84
N ILE A 69 -15.25 -3.84 -12.00
CA ILE A 69 -14.23 -3.80 -13.06
C ILE A 69 -12.93 -3.15 -12.54
N TYR A 70 -13.05 -2.07 -11.78
CA TYR A 70 -11.91 -1.38 -11.19
C TYR A 70 -11.16 -2.26 -10.18
N LEU A 71 -11.87 -2.90 -9.25
CA LEU A 71 -11.27 -3.80 -8.25
C LEU A 71 -10.57 -4.99 -8.89
N GLN A 72 -11.19 -5.60 -9.90
CA GLN A 72 -10.60 -6.69 -10.66
C GLN A 72 -9.31 -6.22 -11.36
N SER A 73 -9.37 -5.10 -12.08
CA SER A 73 -8.22 -4.56 -12.81
C SER A 73 -7.06 -4.20 -11.87
N LEU A 74 -7.36 -3.68 -10.68
CA LEU A 74 -6.35 -3.40 -9.66
C LEU A 74 -5.72 -4.67 -9.11
N THR A 75 -6.52 -5.70 -8.86
CA THR A 75 -6.02 -6.99 -8.38
C THR A 75 -5.08 -7.59 -9.40
N GLU A 76 -5.49 -7.66 -10.66
CA GLU A 76 -4.66 -8.17 -11.76
C GLU A 76 -3.34 -7.38 -11.90
N LEU A 77 -3.41 -6.04 -11.85
CA LEU A 77 -2.23 -5.18 -11.92
C LEU A 77 -1.27 -5.43 -10.74
N PHE A 78 -1.81 -5.62 -9.54
CA PHE A 78 -1.01 -5.95 -8.37
C PHE A 78 -0.30 -7.30 -8.54
N GLU A 79 -1.06 -8.34 -8.90
CA GLU A 79 -0.53 -9.70 -9.09
C GLU A 79 0.55 -9.77 -10.17
N GLU A 80 0.37 -9.06 -11.28
CA GLU A 80 1.36 -9.00 -12.37
C GLU A 80 2.69 -8.36 -11.92
N HIS A 81 2.63 -7.37 -11.05
CA HIS A 81 3.79 -6.56 -10.67
C HIS A 81 4.39 -6.91 -9.30
N LYS A 82 3.71 -7.70 -8.46
CA LYS A 82 4.11 -7.96 -7.06
C LYS A 82 5.54 -8.51 -6.93
N HIS A 83 5.90 -9.47 -7.79
CA HIS A 83 7.22 -10.10 -7.77
C HIS A 83 8.35 -9.16 -8.18
N LYS A 84 8.09 -8.25 -9.13
CA LYS A 84 9.06 -7.27 -9.62
C LYS A 84 9.55 -6.34 -8.49
N TYR A 85 8.70 -6.09 -7.50
CA TYR A 85 9.00 -5.22 -6.37
C TYR A 85 9.29 -5.99 -5.06
N GLY A 86 9.52 -7.31 -5.14
CA GLY A 86 9.99 -8.13 -4.02
C GLY A 86 8.89 -8.63 -3.09
N LEU A 87 7.62 -8.58 -3.50
CA LEU A 87 6.52 -9.19 -2.76
C LEU A 87 6.48 -10.71 -3.01
N GLN A 88 6.00 -11.45 -2.01
CA GLN A 88 5.92 -12.91 -2.02
C GLN A 88 4.60 -13.39 -2.65
N GLU A 89 4.55 -14.66 -3.08
CA GLU A 89 3.35 -15.23 -3.74
C GLU A 89 2.08 -15.11 -2.90
N HIS A 90 2.18 -15.34 -1.60
CA HIS A 90 1.05 -15.34 -0.66
C HIS A 90 0.55 -13.94 -0.27
N GLN A 91 1.22 -12.87 -0.73
CA GLN A 91 0.80 -11.50 -0.46
C GLN A 91 -0.15 -11.06 -1.56
N HIS A 92 -1.39 -10.77 -1.17
CA HIS A 92 -2.47 -10.35 -2.07
C HIS A 92 -2.99 -8.98 -1.65
N LEU A 93 -3.60 -8.28 -2.62
CA LEU A 93 -4.26 -7.01 -2.38
C LEU A 93 -5.56 -7.22 -1.58
N THR A 94 -5.73 -6.46 -0.49
CA THR A 94 -6.96 -6.46 0.32
C THR A 94 -7.63 -5.10 0.21
N PHE A 95 -8.92 -5.10 -0.14
CA PHE A 95 -9.76 -3.90 -0.15
C PHE A 95 -10.47 -3.74 1.21
N ILE A 96 -10.69 -2.50 1.65
CA ILE A 96 -11.34 -2.14 2.94
C ILE A 96 -12.72 -1.58 2.66
#